data_AF-A0A2P4YNM8-F1
#
_entry.id   AF-A0A2P4YNM8-F1
#
_cell.length_a   1.000
_cell.length_b   1.000
_cell.length_c   1.000
_cell.angle_alpha   90.00
_cell.angle_beta   90.00
_cell.angle_gamma   90.00
#
_symmetry.space_group_name_H-M   'P 1'
#
loop_
_entity.id
_entity.type
_entity.pdbx_description
1 polymer ?
#
loop_
_entity_poly.entity_id
_entity_poly.type
_entity_poly.pdbx_seq_one_letter_code
_entity_poly.pdbx_strand_id
1 'polypeptide(L)'
;TVRENIADCAEVAYQCLTLADAQKMLIFDSATELSTYIQEEKTEWVVREGRVWFKAPEKSLGASDIPSLRLVGETLAYATELDRIV
;
A
#
# COMPACT_ATOMS: atom_id res chain seq x y z
N THR A 1 11.58 -14.64 14.85
CA THR A 1 10.60 -14.04 15.80
C THR A 1 10.63 -12.52 15.82
N VAL A 2 11.76 -11.83 16.08
CA VAL A 2 11.79 -10.35 16.01
C VAL A 2 11.94 -9.82 14.59
N ARG A 3 12.84 -10.42 13.80
CA ARG A 3 13.04 -10.06 12.39
C ARG A 3 11.77 -10.26 11.56
N GLU A 4 11.07 -11.37 11.77
CA GLU A 4 9.78 -11.66 11.12
C GLU A 4 8.74 -10.58 11.44
N ASN A 5 8.59 -10.19 12.71
CA ASN A 5 7.69 -9.11 13.09
C ASN A 5 8.06 -7.76 12.43
N ILE A 6 9.35 -7.46 12.26
CA ILE A 6 9.80 -6.26 11.55
C ILE A 6 9.46 -6.36 10.06
N ALA A 7 9.64 -7.54 9.45
CA ALA A 7 9.29 -7.80 8.06
C ALA A 7 7.77 -7.68 7.81
N ASP A 8 6.95 -8.25 8.69
CA ASP A 8 5.49 -8.17 8.61
C ASP A 8 5.00 -6.73 8.82
N CYS A 9 5.62 -5.99 9.75
CA CYS A 9 5.33 -4.58 9.93
C CYS A 9 5.76 -3.73 8.72
N ALA A 10 6.91 -4.02 8.12
CA ALA A 10 7.39 -3.33 6.92
C ALA A 10 6.46 -3.55 5.72
N GLU A 11 5.90 -4.75 5.57
CA GLU A 11 4.95 -5.10 4.52
C GLU A 11 3.60 -4.37 4.65
N VAL A 12 3.18 -4.06 5.90
CA VAL A 12 1.97 -3.25 6.16
C VAL A 12 2.26 -1.76 6.03
N ALA A 13 3.44 -1.31 6.47
CA ALA A 13 3.80 0.10 6.52
C ALA A 13 4.18 0.68 5.15
N TYR A 14 4.77 -0.13 4.25
CA TYR A 14 5.33 0.34 2.98
C TYR A 14 4.88 -0.50 1.79
N GLN A 15 4.54 0.15 0.68
CA GLN A 15 4.29 -0.53 -0.60
C GLN A 15 5.60 -1.02 -1.24
N CYS A 16 6.65 -0.19 -1.19
CA CYS A 16 7.98 -0.53 -1.66
C CYS A 16 9.06 0.20 -0.85
N LEU A 17 10.27 -0.34 -0.85
CA LEU A 17 11.42 0.23 -0.16
C LEU A 17 12.70 0.01 -0.99
N THR A 18 13.70 0.89 -0.86
CA THR A 18 14.99 0.67 -1.53
C THR A 18 15.74 -0.51 -0.90
N LEU A 19 16.59 -1.19 -1.67
CA LEU A 19 17.43 -2.27 -1.13
C LEU A 19 18.29 -1.79 0.06
N ALA A 20 18.82 -0.57 -0.01
CA ALA A 20 19.65 0.00 1.05
C ALA A 20 18.87 0.24 2.35
N ASP A 21 17.64 0.74 2.25
CA ASP A 21 16.80 0.97 3.42
C ASP A 21 16.23 -0.34 3.97
N ALA A 22 15.85 -1.28 3.10
CA ALA A 22 15.40 -2.61 3.48
C ALA A 22 16.51 -3.38 4.22
N GLN A 23 17.74 -3.27 3.73
CA GLN A 23 18.92 -3.84 4.37
C GLN A 23 19.11 -3.30 5.79
N LYS A 24 19.05 -1.97 5.97
CA LYS A 24 19.20 -1.34 7.29
C LYS A 24 18.05 -1.69 8.23
N MET A 25 16.83 -1.71 7.72
CA MET A 25 15.62 -1.95 8.51
C MET A 25 15.53 -3.40 9.01
N LEU A 26 15.92 -4.36 8.16
CA LEU A 26 15.93 -5.79 8.50
C LEU A 26 17.28 -6.25 9.11
N ILE A 27 18.23 -5.31 9.24
CA ILE A 27 19.55 -5.50 9.86
C ILE A 27 20.30 -6.62 9.14
N PHE A 28 20.48 -6.47 7.83
CA PHE A 28 21.32 -7.35 7.01
C PHE A 28 22.68 -6.71 6.73
N ASP A 29 23.74 -7.52 6.73
CA ASP A 29 25.10 -7.07 6.42
C ASP A 29 25.33 -6.89 4.92
N SER A 30 24.62 -7.66 4.08
CA SER A 30 24.74 -7.58 2.63
C SER A 30 23.40 -7.62 1.90
N ALA A 31 23.34 -6.92 0.76
CA ALA A 31 22.21 -7.00 -0.17
C ALA A 31 22.01 -8.42 -0.74
N THR A 32 23.07 -9.22 -0.85
CA THR A 32 22.97 -10.63 -1.26
C THR A 32 22.23 -11.48 -0.23
N GLU A 33 22.49 -11.30 1.06
CA GLU A 33 21.77 -12.02 2.12
C GLU A 33 20.29 -11.64 2.16
N LEU A 34 19.98 -10.36 1.98
CA LEU A 34 18.60 -9.90 1.85
C LEU A 34 17.91 -10.53 0.62
N SER A 35 18.63 -10.69 -0.49
CA SER A 35 18.08 -11.32 -1.69
C SER A 35 17.76 -12.81 -1.46
N THR A 36 18.66 -13.54 -0.80
CA THR A 36 18.43 -14.94 -0.41
C THR A 36 17.27 -15.07 0.56
N TYR A 37 17.21 -14.19 1.56
CA TYR A 37 16.10 -14.14 2.53
C TYR A 37 14.74 -13.95 1.86
N ILE A 38 14.68 -13.03 0.89
CA ILE A 38 13.47 -12.80 0.10
C ILE A 38 13.07 -14.05 -0.68
N GLN A 39 14.02 -14.77 -1.28
CA GLN A 39 13.74 -15.99 -2.02
C GLN A 39 13.32 -17.17 -1.14
N GLU A 40 13.84 -17.27 0.09
CA GLU A 40 13.57 -18.38 1.00
C GLU A 40 12.32 -18.15 1.87
N GLU A 41 12.18 -16.98 2.48
CA GLU A 41 11.11 -16.70 3.46
C GLU A 41 9.96 -15.86 2.89
N LYS A 42 10.22 -14.97 1.92
CA LYS A 42 9.25 -13.98 1.44
C LYS A 42 9.14 -13.96 -0.08
N THR A 43 8.79 -15.12 -0.65
CA THR A 43 8.66 -15.34 -2.11
C THR A 43 7.67 -14.41 -2.81
N GLU A 44 6.79 -13.75 -2.05
CA GLU A 44 5.83 -12.76 -2.54
C GLU A 44 6.46 -11.39 -2.83
N TRP A 45 7.63 -11.09 -2.26
CA TRP A 45 8.28 -9.79 -2.46
C TRP A 45 9.00 -9.75 -3.80
N VAL A 46 8.83 -8.66 -4.54
CA VAL A 46 9.41 -8.50 -5.88
C VAL A 46 10.51 -7.46 -5.86
N VAL A 47 11.73 -7.85 -6.22
CA VAL A 47 12.84 -6.91 -6.38
C VAL A 47 12.87 -6.37 -7.81
N ARG A 48 12.67 -5.06 -8.00
CA ARG A 48 12.78 -4.37 -9.30
C ARG A 48 13.59 -3.10 -9.16
N GLU A 49 14.54 -2.89 -10.07
CA GLU A 49 15.33 -1.65 -10.19
C GLU A 49 15.97 -1.18 -8.85
N GLY A 50 16.40 -2.14 -8.03
CA GLY A 50 17.02 -1.84 -6.73
C GLY A 50 16.04 -1.49 -5.60
N ARG A 51 14.74 -1.76 -5.78
CA ARG A 51 13.69 -1.65 -4.76
C ARG A 51 12.98 -2.98 -4.54
N VAL A 52 12.62 -3.23 -3.30
CA VAL A 52 11.81 -4.35 -2.86
C VAL A 52 10.35 -3.89 -2.82
N TRP A 53 9.47 -4.62 -3.49
CA TRP A 53 8.02 -4.42 -3.46
C TRP A 53 7.41 -5.48 -2.56
N PHE A 54 6.82 -5.06 -1.43
CA PHE A 54 6.28 -5.97 -0.41
C PHE A 54 4.88 -6.47 -0.77
N LYS A 55 4.07 -5.61 -1.40
CA LYS A 55 2.86 -6.00 -2.10
C LYS A 55 3.06 -5.72 -3.57
N ALA A 56 2.78 -6.70 -4.42
CA ALA A 56 2.49 -6.40 -5.82
C ALA A 56 1.42 -5.29 -5.79
N PRO A 57 1.59 -4.17 -6.52
CA PRO A 57 0.50 -3.23 -6.64
C PRO A 57 -0.68 -4.05 -7.12
N GLU A 58 -1.72 -4.19 -6.30
CA GLU A 58 -3.01 -4.67 -6.79
C GLU A 58 -3.25 -3.84 -8.03
N LYS A 59 -3.20 -4.51 -9.19
CA LYS A 59 -3.59 -3.92 -10.45
C LYS A 59 -4.95 -3.30 -10.17
N SER A 60 -4.99 -1.97 -10.17
CA SER A 60 -6.20 -1.17 -10.31
C SER A 60 -7.38 -1.60 -9.45
N LEU A 61 -7.52 -0.98 -8.28
CA LEU A 61 -8.86 -0.54 -7.87
C LEU A 61 -8.83 0.98 -7.80
N GLY A 62 -9.27 1.56 -8.92
CA GLY A 62 -9.77 2.91 -9.10
C GLY A 62 -9.30 3.98 -8.13
N ALA A 63 -8.50 4.90 -8.66
CA ALA A 63 -8.64 6.31 -8.33
C ALA A 63 -10.02 6.84 -8.79
N SER A 64 -11.11 6.19 -8.35
CA SER A 64 -12.50 6.48 -8.77
C SER A 64 -13.49 6.48 -7.61
N ASP A 65 -13.05 6.30 -6.37
CA ASP A 65 -13.92 6.46 -5.20
C ASP A 65 -13.22 7.27 -4.11
N ILE A 66 -12.85 8.51 -4.48
CA ILE A 66 -13.10 9.59 -3.53
C ILE A 66 -14.62 9.54 -3.31
N PRO A 67 -15.14 9.36 -2.08
CA PRO A 67 -16.57 9.43 -1.81
C PRO A 67 -17.07 10.89 -1.93
N SER A 68 -16.67 11.62 -2.97
CA SER A 68 -17.18 12.94 -3.33
C SER A 68 -18.52 12.85 -4.05
N LEU A 69 -18.85 11.69 -4.66
CA LEU A 69 -20.14 11.51 -5.34
C LEU A 69 -21.31 11.28 -4.38
N ARG A 70 -21.07 10.86 -3.13
CA ARG A 70 -22.16 10.75 -2.14
C ARG A 70 -22.61 12.12 -1.61
N LEU A 71 -21.78 13.16 -1.72
CA LEU A 71 -22.16 14.50 -1.24
C LEU A 71 -23.08 15.27 -2.19
N VAL A 72 -23.17 14.90 -3.48
CA VAL A 72 -24.00 15.62 -4.47
C VAL A 72 -25.46 15.19 -4.42
N GLY A 73 -25.74 13.95 -3.97
CA GLY A 73 -27.11 13.44 -3.87
C GLY A 73 -27.96 14.12 -2.79
N GLU A 74 -27.35 14.62 -1.70
CA GLU A 74 -28.10 15.22 -0.59
C GLU A 74 -28.43 16.70 -0.80
N THR A 75 -27.79 17.42 -1.75
CA THR A 75 -28.13 18.84 -2.02
C THR A 75 -29.30 18.99 -2.99
N LEU A 76 -29.51 18.04 -3.91
CA LEU A 76 -30.64 18.09 -4.85
C LEU A 76 -32.00 17.77 -4.20
N ALA A 77 -32.02 16.94 -3.16
CA ALA A 77 -33.25 16.65 -2.41
C ALA A 77 -33.79 17.89 -1.66
N TYR A 78 -32.90 18.82 -1.26
CA TYR A 78 -33.31 20.05 -0.60
C TYR A 78 -33.89 21.11 -1.56
N ALA A 79 -33.58 21.04 -2.85
CA ALA A 79 -34.01 22.04 -3.83
C ALA A 79 -35.44 21.82 -4.37
N THR A 80 -36.02 20.62 -4.21
CA THR A 80 -37.38 20.32 -4.71
C THR A 80 -38.49 20.48 -3.68
N GLU A 81 -38.19 20.53 -2.38
CA GLU A 81 -39.23 20.69 -1.34
C GLU A 81 -39.70 22.16 -1.19
N LEU A 82 -38.92 23.14 -1.68
CA LEU A 82 -39.26 24.56 -1.59
C LEU A 82 -40.20 25.07 -2.71
N ASP A 83 -40.50 24.26 -3.73
CA ASP A 83 -41.43 24.63 -4.81
C ASP A 83 -42.86 24.09 -4.59
N ARG A 84 -43.15 23.53 -3.40
CA ARG A 84 -44.50 23.02 -3.06
C ARG A 84 -45.25 23.86 -2.04
N ILE A 85 -44.71 25.02 -1.68
CA ILE A 85 -45.42 26.04 -0.88
C ILE A 85 -45.16 27.44 -1.45
N VAL A 86 -45.61 27.65 -2.70
CA VAL A 86 -46.12 28.93 -3.20
C VAL A 86 -47.41 28.68 -3.97
#